data_AF-A0A6N0HWK0-F1
#
_entry.id   AF-A0A6N0HWK0-F1
#
_cell.length_a   1.000
_cell.length_b   1.000
_cell.length_c   1.000
_cell.angle_alpha   90.00
_cell.angle_beta   90.00
_cell.angle_gamma   90.00
#
_symmetry.space_group_name_H-M   'P 1'
#
loop_
_entity.id
_entity.type
_entity.pdbx_description
1 polymer ?
#
loop_
_entity_poly.entity_id
_entity_poly.type
_entity_poly.pdbx_seq_one_letter_code
_entity_poly.pdbx_strand_id
1 'polypeptide(L)' 'MDWLKIGSAILLVMMLFYLWPRASHMLKNSPKGSSKDWMGAIIPIALVIAFVFLLVMAV' A
#
# COMPACT_ATOMS: atom_id res chain seq x y z
N MET A 1 -11.39 -27.47 -12.91
CA MET A 1 -11.29 -26.19 -12.19
C MET A 1 -9.84 -25.81 -11.84
N ASP A 2 -8.87 -26.72 -11.97
CA ASP A 2 -7.47 -26.46 -11.54
C ASP A 2 -6.57 -25.88 -12.63
N TRP A 3 -6.85 -26.14 -13.91
CA TRP A 3 -6.09 -25.57 -15.03
C TRP A 3 -6.14 -24.04 -15.10
N LEU A 4 -7.30 -23.43 -14.81
CA LEU A 4 -7.41 -21.97 -14.73
C LEU A 4 -6.62 -21.41 -13.55
N LYS A 5 -6.60 -22.10 -12.39
CA LYS A 5 -5.80 -21.69 -11.24
C LYS A 5 -4.31 -21.73 -11.58
N ILE A 6 -3.84 -22.83 -12.18
CA ILE A 6 -2.45 -22.99 -12.61
C ILE A 6 -2.08 -21.93 -13.66
N GLY A 7 -2.92 -21.72 -14.67
CA GLY A 7 -2.71 -20.69 -15.70
C GLY A 7 -2.66 -19.27 -15.12
N SER A 8 -3.59 -18.94 -14.21
CA SER A 8 -3.61 -17.64 -13.53
C SER A 8 -2.38 -17.45 -12.62
N ALA A 9 -1.92 -18.49 -11.94
CA ALA A 9 -0.74 -18.45 -11.10
C ALA A 9 0.53 -18.18 -11.93
N ILE A 10 0.67 -18.87 -13.07
CA ILE A 10 1.80 -18.65 -13.99
C ILE A 10 1.76 -17.21 -14.54
N LEU A 11 0.59 -16.71 -14.94
CA LEU A 11 0.42 -15.33 -15.39
C LEU A 11 0.81 -14.31 -14.31
N LEU A 12 0.40 -14.53 -13.06
CA LEU A 12 0.76 -13.65 -11.95
C LEU A 12 2.27 -13.64 -11.70
N VAL A 13 2.92 -14.80 -11.73
CA VAL A 13 4.38 -14.90 -11.59
C VAL A 13 5.09 -14.16 -12.72
N MET A 14 4.66 -14.35 -13.97
CA MET A 14 5.22 -13.63 -15.12
C MET A 14 5.00 -12.12 -15.02
N MET A 15 3.82 -11.69 -14.57
CA MET A 15 3.52 -10.28 -14.32
C MET A 15 4.47 -9.69 -13.28
N LEU A 16 4.68 -10.39 -12.15
CA LEU A 16 5.60 -9.94 -11.11
C LEU A 16 7.03 -9.83 -11.66
N PHE A 17 7.50 -10.82 -12.42
CA PHE A 17 8.83 -10.77 -13.07
C PHE A 17 8.96 -9.59 -14.03
N TYR A 18 7.93 -9.30 -14.82
CA TYR A 18 7.91 -8.19 -15.76
C TYR A 18 7.90 -6.81 -15.06
N LEU A 19 7.15 -6.68 -13.97
CA LEU A 19 7.05 -5.44 -13.20
C LEU A 19 8.25 -5.22 -12.27
N TRP A 20 8.92 -6.29 -11.85
CA TRP A 20 10.07 -6.27 -10.94
C TRP A 20 11.16 -5.25 -11.28
N PRO A 21 11.70 -5.16 -12.51
CA PRO A 21 12.75 -4.21 -12.82
C PRO A 21 12.31 -2.75 -12.61
N ARG A 22 11.08 -2.41 -13.02
CA ARG A 22 10.53 -1.06 -12.84
C ARG A 22 10.24 -0.77 -11.37
N ALA A 23 9.67 -1.73 -10.65
CA ALA A 23 9.44 -1.61 -9.22
C ALA A 23 10.76 -1.43 -8.46
N SER A 24 11.79 -2.21 -8.77
CA SER A 24 13.13 -2.08 -8.19
C SER A 24 13.76 -0.72 -8.47
N HIS A 25 13.63 -0.23 -9.71
CA HIS A 25 14.08 1.12 -10.08
C HIS A 25 13.34 2.19 -9.26
N MET A 26 12.03 2.09 -9.12
CA MET A 26 11.24 3.03 -8.31
C MET A 26 11.66 2.98 -6.84
N LEU A 27 11.84 1.80 -6.26
CA LEU A 27 12.24 1.65 -4.86
C LEU A 27 13.63 2.22 -4.58
N LYS A 28 14.57 2.08 -5.54
CA LYS A 28 15.94 2.60 -5.40
C LYS A 28 16.03 4.11 -5.61
N ASN A 29 15.22 4.68 -6.50
CA ASN A 29 15.31 6.08 -6.91
C ASN A 29 14.25 7.00 -6.29
N SER A 30 13.25 6.46 -5.59
CA SER A 30 12.26 7.28 -4.88
C SER A 30 12.88 7.93 -3.64
N PRO A 31 12.44 9.15 -3.27
CA PRO A 31 12.78 9.73 -1.98
C PRO A 31 12.40 8.76 -0.86
N LYS A 32 13.35 8.46 0.04
CA LYS A 32 13.04 7.67 1.23
C LYS A 32 12.17 8.52 2.14
N GLY A 33 11.05 7.96 2.60
CA GLY A 33 10.23 8.60 3.62
C GLY A 33 11.08 8.90 4.86
N SER A 34 11.05 10.14 5.31
CA SER A 34 11.73 10.62 6.49
C SER A 34 10.82 10.54 7.72
N SER A 35 11.38 10.56 8.92
CA SER A 35 10.60 10.66 10.16
C SER A 35 9.70 11.90 10.20
N LYS A 36 10.07 12.96 9.46
CA LYS A 36 9.26 14.18 9.31
C LYS A 36 8.01 13.94 8.46
N ASP A 37 8.08 13.08 7.45
CA ASP A 37 6.92 12.73 6.62
C ASP A 37 5.89 11.95 7.45
N TRP A 38 6.36 11.06 8.33
CA TRP A 38 5.52 10.38 9.31
C TRP A 38 4.88 11.34 10.31
N MET A 39 5.63 12.36 10.77
CA MET A 39 5.07 13.41 11.63
C MET A 39 3.96 14.20 10.92
N GLY A 40 4.12 14.48 9.63
CA GLY A 40 3.08 15.12 8.82
C GLY A 40 1.82 14.26 8.66
N ALA A 41 1.95 12.93 8.63
CA ALA A 41 0.83 12.00 8.54
C ALA A 41 0.04 11.85 9.86
N ILE A 42 0.65 12.17 11.02
CA ILE A 42 -0.01 12.02 12.33
C ILE A 42 -1.25 12.90 12.45
N ILE A 43 -1.21 14.14 11.97
CA ILE A 43 -2.34 15.09 12.07
C ILE A 43 -3.60 14.56 11.36
N PRO A 44 -3.57 14.19 10.06
CA PRO A 44 -4.76 13.67 9.40
C PRO A 44 -5.23 12.34 10.01
N ILE A 45 -4.31 11.46 10.45
CA ILE A 45 -4.69 10.20 11.11
C ILE A 45 -5.41 10.49 12.43
N ALA A 46 -4.87 11.37 13.26
CA ALA A 46 -5.48 11.76 14.53
C ALA A 46 -6.87 12.38 14.33
N LEU A 47 -7.05 13.19 13.28
CA LEU A 47 -8.36 13.76 12.92
C LEU A 47 -9.38 12.68 12.57
N VAL A 48 -9.00 11.69 11.75
CA VAL A 48 -9.88 10.56 11.40
C VAL A 48 -10.26 9.78 12.65
N ILE A 49 -9.30 9.48 13.52
CA ILE A 49 -9.55 8.78 14.79
C ILE A 49 -10.51 9.58 15.68
N ALA A 50 -10.26 10.88 15.87
CA ALA A 50 -11.11 11.76 16.67
C ALA A 50 -12.54 11.86 16.10
N PHE A 51 -12.67 11.93 14.77
CA PHE A 51 -13.96 11.93 14.10
C PHE A 51 -14.74 10.62 14.35
N VAL A 52 -14.09 9.47 14.25
CA VAL A 52 -14.71 8.17 14.56
C VAL A 52 -15.17 8.13 16.02
N PHE A 53 -14.35 8.59 16.97
CA PHE A 53 -14.76 8.67 18.38
C PHE A 53 -15.97 9.57 18.61
N LEU A 54 -16.02 10.74 17.95
CA LEU A 54 -17.17 11.63 18.01
C LEU A 54 -18.43 10.90 17.52
N LEU A 55 -18.35 10.19 16.39
CA LEU A 55 -19.48 9.44 15.86
C LEU A 55 -19.94 8.34 16.82
N VAL A 56 -19.03 7.61 17.46
CA VAL A 56 -19.37 6.58 18.45
C VAL A 56 -20.08 7.19 19.67
N MET A 57 -19.66 8.37 20.12
CA MET A 57 -20.31 9.05 21.24
C MET A 57 -21.67 9.69 20.89
N ALA A 58 -21.90 9.99 19.61
CA ALA A 58 -23.14 10.60 19.13
C ALA A 58 -24.27 9.58 18.89
N VAL A 59 -23.95 8.28 18.98
CA VAL A 59 -24.89 7.13 18.88
C VAL A 59 -25.20 6.61 20.28
#